data_AF-A0A3C0GH78-F1
#
_entry.id   AF-A0A3C0GH78-F1
#
_cell.length_a   1.000
_cell.length_b   1.000
_cell.length_c   1.000
_cell.angle_alpha   90.00
_cell.angle_beta   90.00
_cell.angle_gamma   90.00
#
_symmetry.space_group_name_H-M   'P 1'
#
loop_
_entity.id
_entity.type
_entity.pdbx_description
1 polymer ?
#
loop_
_entity_poly.entity_id
_entity_poly.type
_entity_poly.pdbx_seq_one_letter_code
_entity_poly.pdbx_strand_id
1 'polypeptide(L)' 'MKKISTSLLFLFCFALFAQKDYPKGVFAPPMDIPIILAGTFGELRSNHFHSGVDIKTQQREGIPINSIGDGTITR' A
#
# COMPACT_ATOMS: atom_id res chain seq x y z
N MET A 1 -13.93 -19.80 -41.58
CA MET A 1 -13.74 -19.42 -40.16
C MET A 1 -13.26 -17.98 -40.12
N LYS A 2 -14.04 -17.05 -39.58
CA LYS A 2 -13.69 -15.62 -39.57
C LYS A 2 -12.45 -15.44 -38.68
N LYS A 3 -11.29 -15.14 -39.27
CA LYS A 3 -10.06 -14.82 -38.52
C LYS A 3 -10.27 -13.45 -37.89
N ILE A 4 -10.69 -13.41 -36.63
CA ILE A 4 -10.73 -12.17 -35.87
C ILE A 4 -9.28 -11.67 -35.77
N SER A 5 -9.03 -10.47 -36.28
CA SER A 5 -7.69 -9.87 -36.25
C SER A 5 -7.27 -9.69 -34.80
N THR A 6 -6.15 -10.30 -34.39
CA THR A 6 -5.58 -10.20 -33.04
C THR A 6 -5.32 -8.75 -32.62
N SER A 7 -5.07 -7.85 -33.59
CA SER A 7 -4.92 -6.41 -33.35
C SER A 7 -6.20 -5.77 -32.80
N LEU A 8 -7.38 -6.24 -33.21
CA LEU A 8 -8.67 -5.72 -32.72
C LEU A 8 -8.91 -6.15 -31.26
N LEU A 9 -8.46 -7.35 -30.90
CA LEU A 9 -8.51 -7.85 -29.52
C LEU A 9 -7.55 -7.05 -28.60
N PHE A 10 -6.33 -6.77 -29.07
CA PHE A 10 -5.38 -5.92 -28.33
C PHE A 10 -5.90 -4.49 -28.13
N LEU A 11 -6.57 -3.90 -29.13
CA LEU A 11 -7.14 -2.56 -29.02
C LEU A 11 -8.27 -2.50 -27.98
N PHE A 12 -9.07 -3.56 -27.86
CA PHE A 12 -10.14 -3.65 -26.88
C PHE A 12 -9.63 -3.67 -25.42
N CYS A 13 -8.46 -4.25 -25.15
CA CYS A 13 -7.87 -4.28 -23.81
C CYS A 13 -7.56 -2.87 -23.25
N PHE A 14 -7.28 -1.89 -24.10
CA PHE A 14 -7.01 -0.51 -23.66
C PHE A 14 -8.26 0.27 -23.26
N ALA A 15 -9.46 -0.21 -23.60
CA ALA A 15 -10.73 0.41 -23.24
C ALA A 15 -11.25 -0.03 -21.86
N LEU A 16 -10.57 -0.97 -21.19
CA LEU A 16 -10.96 -1.49 -19.88
C LEU A 16 -10.34 -0.63 -18.77
N PHE A 17 -11.18 -0.08 -17.90
CA PHE A 17 -10.77 0.69 -16.72
C PHE A 17 -11.33 0.00 -15.46
N ALA A 18 -10.50 -0.80 -14.77
CA ALA A 18 -10.88 -1.55 -13.55
C ALA A 18 -10.23 -1.00 -12.26
N GLN A 19 -9.27 -0.10 -12.42
CA GLN A 19 -8.53 0.59 -11.37
C GLN A 19 -9.44 1.63 -10.72
N LYS A 20 -9.67 1.43 -9.43
CA LYS A 20 -10.39 2.35 -8.57
C LYS A 20 -9.42 3.42 -8.07
N ASP A 21 -9.88 4.66 -8.00
CA ASP A 21 -9.13 5.71 -7.31
C ASP A 21 -8.94 5.34 -5.84
N TYR A 22 -7.69 5.34 -5.40
CA TYR A 22 -7.37 5.22 -3.99
C TYR A 22 -7.40 6.61 -3.35
N PRO A 23 -7.78 6.72 -2.07
CA PRO A 23 -7.91 8.02 -1.43
C PRO A 23 -6.52 8.63 -1.21
N LYS A 24 -6.36 9.89 -1.65
CA LYS A 24 -5.13 10.69 -1.54
C LYS A 24 -5.35 11.79 -0.52
N GLY A 25 -4.34 12.07 0.30
CA GLY A 25 -4.38 13.16 1.29
C GLY A 25 -5.26 12.90 2.51
N VAL A 26 -5.86 11.71 2.63
CA VAL A 26 -6.63 11.32 3.82
C VAL A 26 -5.77 10.63 4.89
N PHE A 27 -4.51 10.36 4.56
CA PHE A 27 -3.60 9.66 5.45
C PHE A 27 -2.46 10.57 5.92
N ALA A 28 -2.14 10.47 7.21
CA ALA A 28 -1.01 11.12 7.85
C ALA A 28 0.00 10.08 8.36
N PRO A 29 1.29 10.46 8.54
CA PRO A 29 2.26 9.60 9.21
C PRO A 29 1.82 9.25 10.64
N PRO A 30 2.07 8.01 11.10
CA PRO A 30 1.67 7.59 12.45
C PRO A 30 2.56 8.17 13.56
N MET A 31 3.63 8.89 13.22
CA MET A 31 4.55 9.51 14.17
C MET A 31 5.06 10.85 13.62
N ASP A 32 5.27 11.83 14.50
CA ASP A 32 5.80 13.15 14.16
C ASP A 32 7.34 13.16 14.08
N ILE A 33 7.91 12.14 13.44
CA ILE A 33 9.35 12.00 13.17
C ILE A 33 9.56 11.54 11.73
N PRO A 34 10.78 11.70 11.16
CA PRO A 34 11.08 11.17 9.83
C PRO A 34 10.77 9.67 9.76
N ILE A 35 9.97 9.29 8.77
CA ILE A 35 9.59 7.89 8.55
C ILE A 35 10.74 7.18 7.85
N ILE A 36 11.53 6.43 8.63
CA ILE A 36 12.61 5.59 8.12
C ILE A 36 12.22 4.14 8.37
N LEU A 37 12.15 3.35 7.29
CA LEU A 37 11.73 1.96 7.39
C LEU A 37 12.88 1.07 7.89
N ALA A 38 12.55 0.19 8.82
CA ALA A 38 13.40 -0.94 9.23
C ALA A 38 13.02 -2.22 8.46
N GLY A 39 11.75 -2.34 8.03
CA GLY A 39 11.21 -3.44 7.24
C GLY A 39 10.08 -2.95 6.34
N THR A 40 9.90 -3.58 5.18
CA THR A 40 8.95 -3.15 4.14
C THR A 40 7.80 -4.13 3.95
N PHE A 41 6.64 -3.62 3.50
CA PHE A 41 5.51 -4.48 3.16
C PHE A 41 5.89 -5.48 2.06
N GLY A 42 5.55 -6.75 2.29
CA GLY A 42 5.85 -7.84 1.36
C GLY A 42 7.29 -8.35 1.42
N GLU A 43 8.12 -7.87 2.36
CA GLU A 43 9.47 -8.39 2.55
C GLU A 43 9.43 -9.90 2.84
N LEU A 44 10.23 -10.68 2.09
CA LEU A 44 10.33 -12.12 2.29
C LEU A 44 11.15 -12.43 3.53
N ARG A 45 10.54 -13.15 4.47
CA ARG A 45 11.22 -13.74 5.63
C ARG A 45 11.24 -15.25 5.47
N SER A 46 12.03 -15.94 6.30
CA SER A 46 12.30 -17.37 6.16
C SER A 46 11.04 -18.25 6.09
N ASN A 47 9.93 -17.81 6.67
CA ASN A 47 8.69 -18.58 6.79
C ASN A 47 7.41 -17.80 6.46
N HIS A 48 7.48 -16.54 6.03
CA HIS A 48 6.30 -15.73 5.67
C HIS A 48 6.70 -14.44 4.93
N PHE A 49 5.71 -13.75 4.38
CA PHE A 49 5.85 -12.36 3.94
C PHE A 49 5.51 -11.41 5.09
N HIS A 50 6.28 -10.34 5.25
CA HIS A 50 5.96 -9.28 6.21
C HIS A 50 4.72 -8.51 5.75
N SER A 51 3.60 -8.69 6.45
CA SER A 51 2.31 -8.04 6.13
C SER A 51 2.19 -6.61 6.65
N GLY A 52 3.28 -6.01 7.14
CA GLY A 52 3.31 -4.70 7.76
C GLY A 52 4.46 -3.84 7.27
N VAL A 53 4.69 -2.75 7.99
CA VAL A 53 5.83 -1.86 7.79
C VAL A 53 6.39 -1.53 9.17
N ASP A 54 7.70 -1.72 9.34
CA ASP A 54 8.39 -1.44 10.59
C ASP A 54 9.08 -0.07 10.48
N ILE A 55 8.81 0.86 11.40
CA ILE A 55 9.36 2.23 11.36
C ILE A 55 10.37 2.41 12.50
N LYS A 56 11.55 2.94 12.19
CA LYS A 56 12.61 3.21 13.17
C LYS A 56 12.22 4.35 14.11
N THR A 57 12.61 4.21 15.37
CA THR A 57 12.26 5.15 16.46
C THR A 57 13.40 6.10 16.84
N GLN A 58 14.43 6.23 16.00
CA GLN A 58 15.63 7.03 16.31
C GLN A 58 16.29 6.62 17.65
N GLN A 59 16.27 5.33 17.98
CA GLN A 59 16.82 4.76 19.23
C GLN A 59 16.16 5.33 20.49
N ARG A 60 14.88 5.69 20.41
CA ARG A 60 14.08 6.16 21.56
C ARG A 60 12.80 5.36 21.70
N GLU A 61 12.24 5.40 22.90
CA GLU A 61 10.96 4.81 23.25
C GLU A 61 9.97 5.92 23.66
N GLY A 62 8.69 5.57 23.80
CA GLY A 62 7.65 6.53 24.23
C GLY A 62 7.25 7.58 23.19
N ILE A 63 7.55 7.35 21.91
CA ILE A 63 7.10 8.24 20.82
C ILE A 63 5.57 8.12 20.69
N PRO A 64 4.82 9.23 20.73
CA PRO A 64 3.38 9.22 20.51
C PRO A 64 3.02 8.63 19.15
N ILE A 65 1.98 7.79 19.13
CA ILE A 65 1.43 7.20 17.91
C ILE A 65 0.10 7.89 17.60
N ASN A 66 0.01 8.45 16.40
CA ASN A 66 -1.19 9.08 15.87
C ASN A 66 -1.90 8.11 14.91
N SER A 67 -3.23 8.19 14.83
CA SER A 67 -3.97 7.47 13.80
C SER A 67 -3.58 8.00 12.43
N ILE A 68 -3.40 7.10 11.45
CA ILE A 68 -3.11 7.52 10.08
C ILE A 68 -4.33 8.16 9.41
N GLY A 69 -5.55 7.94 9.90
CA GLY A 69 -6.78 8.50 9.35
C GLY A 69 -7.99 8.25 10.25
N ASP A 70 -9.16 8.69 9.82
CA ASP A 70 -10.41 8.51 10.58
C ASP A 70 -10.83 7.04 10.67
N GLY A 71 -11.46 6.65 11.77
CA GLY A 71 -11.97 5.30 12.00
C GLY A 71 -12.55 5.08 13.40
N THR A 72 -12.92 3.83 13.69
CA THR A 72 -13.44 3.40 14.99
C THR A 72 -12.54 2.32 15.58
N ILE A 73 -12.29 2.38 16.88
CA ILE A 73 -11.53 1.34 17.59
C ILE A 73 -12.43 0.12 17.78
N THR A 74 -11.96 -1.03 17.30
CA THR A 74 -12.61 -2.34 17.47
C THR A 74 -11.61 -3.32 18.07
N ARG A 75 -12.06 -4.17 19.00
CA ARG A 75 -11.25 -5.20 19.67
C ARG A 75 -11.76 -6.59 19.34
#